data_AF-A0AAD9U7P2-F1
#
_entry.id   AF-A0AAD9U7P2-F1
#
_cell.length_a   1.000
_cell.length_b   1.000
_cell.length_c   1.000
_cell.angle_alpha   90.00
_cell.angle_beta   90.00
_cell.angle_gamma   90.00
#
_symmetry.space_group_name_H-M   'P 1'
#
loop_
_entity.id
_entity.type
_entity.pdbx_description
1 polymer ?
#
loop_
_entity_poly.entity_id
_entity_poly.type
_entity_poly.pdbx_seq_one_letter_code
_entity_poly.pdbx_strand_id
1 'polypeptide(L)'
;MEEDGGERSSFVTGLIENRAKEVGVAAFDLRSATLHLSQYIETSSSYQNTKTLLHFYDPMVIIVSPNKFAPDGMVGVSELVDRFYASIKKAVMARACFDDTKVALNNSVLQRCFRGLVTVVYH
;
A
#
# COMPACT_ATOMS: atom_id res chain seq x y z
N MET A 1 -12.91 34.05 1.79
CA MET A 1 -12.19 32.93 2.43
C MET A 1 -11.29 32.40 1.36
N GLU A 2 -9.99 32.57 1.54
CA GLU A 2 -8.98 32.06 0.63
C GLU A 2 -9.16 30.54 0.53
N GLU A 3 -9.36 30.03 -0.69
CA GLU A 3 -9.16 28.61 -0.95
C GLU A 3 -7.70 28.33 -0.66
N ASP A 4 -7.44 27.77 0.52
CA ASP A 4 -6.17 27.14 0.83
C ASP A 4 -5.99 26.02 -0.19
N GLY A 5 -5.33 26.34 -1.29
CA GLY A 5 -4.85 25.42 -2.31
C GLY A 5 -3.71 24.60 -1.72
N GLY A 6 -3.97 23.93 -0.60
CA GLY A 6 -3.06 23.00 0.04
C GLY A 6 -2.60 22.01 -1.01
N GLU A 7 -1.28 21.81 -1.10
CA GLU A 7 -0.69 20.93 -2.08
C GLU A 7 -1.40 19.57 -2.03
N ARG A 8 -2.15 19.24 -3.09
CA ARG A 8 -2.80 17.95 -3.20
C ARG A 8 -1.71 16.89 -3.13
N SER A 9 -1.83 15.94 -2.18
CA SER A 9 -0.81 14.90 -1.98
C SER A 9 -0.45 14.22 -3.30
N SER A 10 0.84 14.00 -3.51
CA SER A 10 1.41 13.33 -4.69
C SER A 10 1.70 11.84 -4.45
N PHE A 11 1.34 11.30 -3.28
CA PHE A 11 1.69 9.93 -2.93
C PHE A 11 0.68 8.91 -3.46
N VAL A 12 1.21 7.83 -4.01
CA VAL A 12 0.47 6.59 -4.25
C VAL A 12 1.04 5.51 -3.36
N THR A 13 0.21 4.90 -2.52
CA THR A 13 0.65 3.89 -1.55
C THR A 13 0.12 2.52 -1.89
N GLY A 14 0.98 1.52 -1.97
CA GLY A 14 0.60 0.11 -2.04
C GLY A 14 0.71 -0.59 -0.70
N LEU A 15 -0.24 -1.46 -0.42
CA LEU A 15 -0.27 -2.32 0.75
C LEU A 15 -0.38 -3.77 0.32
N ILE A 16 0.50 -4.61 0.85
CA ILE A 16 0.37 -6.06 0.75
C ILE A 16 0.62 -6.66 2.13
N GLU A 17 -0.12 -7.72 2.43
CA GLU A 17 0.04 -8.47 3.68
C GLU A 17 0.34 -9.94 3.37
N ASN A 18 0.95 -10.63 4.33
CA ASN A 18 1.06 -12.09 4.33
C ASN A 18 0.30 -12.71 5.53
N ARG A 19 0.36 -14.03 5.62
CA ARG A 19 -0.33 -14.80 6.68
C ARG A 19 0.24 -14.59 8.07
N ALA A 20 1.49 -14.15 8.18
CA ALA A 20 2.13 -13.79 9.44
C ALA A 20 1.81 -12.35 9.89
N LYS A 21 0.85 -11.68 9.23
CA LYS A 21 0.52 -10.26 9.45
C LYS A 21 1.67 -9.29 9.19
N GLU A 22 2.67 -9.74 8.44
CA GLU A 22 3.65 -8.84 7.90
C GLU A 22 3.03 -8.00 6.79
N VAL A 23 3.16 -6.69 6.93
CA VAL A 23 2.63 -5.70 6.00
C VAL A 23 3.81 -5.01 5.34
N GLY A 24 3.77 -5.03 4.01
CA GLY A 24 4.62 -4.21 3.16
C GLY A 24 3.86 -2.95 2.79
N VAL A 25 4.53 -1.80 2.93
CA VAL A 25 4.09 -0.51 2.41
C VAL A 25 5.07 0.00 1.36
N ALA A 26 4.56 0.36 0.19
CA ALA A 26 5.30 1.07 -0.85
C ALA A 26 4.64 2.43 -1.07
N ALA A 27 5.26 3.51 -0.62
CA ALA A 27 4.81 4.86 -0.87
C ALA A 27 5.64 5.48 -1.99
N PHE A 28 5.00 5.77 -3.11
CA PHE A 28 5.64 6.40 -4.26
C PHE A 28 5.20 7.86 -4.38
N ASP A 29 6.16 8.78 -4.29
CA ASP A 29 5.92 10.20 -4.54
C ASP A 29 6.02 10.48 -6.05
N LEU A 30 4.88 10.81 -6.66
CA LEU A 30 4.82 11.14 -8.09
C LEU A 30 5.62 12.42 -8.44
N ARG A 31 5.83 13.31 -7.47
CA ARG A 31 6.50 14.60 -7.68
C ARG A 31 8.01 14.44 -7.73
N SER A 32 8.59 13.77 -6.74
CA SER A 32 10.03 13.53 -6.67
C SER A 32 10.48 12.25 -7.39
N ALA A 33 9.53 11.41 -7.83
CA ALA A 33 9.79 10.07 -8.35
C ALA A 33 10.56 9.17 -7.36
N THR A 34 10.35 9.37 -6.05
CA THR A 34 10.98 8.58 -4.99
C THR A 34 10.06 7.48 -4.48
N LEU A 35 10.66 6.35 -4.12
CA LEU A 35 9.97 5.19 -3.58
C LEU A 35 10.45 4.92 -2.17
N HIS A 36 9.52 4.93 -1.22
CA HIS A 36 9.75 4.53 0.15
C HIS A 36 9.14 3.15 0.38
N LEU A 37 9.96 2.21 0.82
CA LEU A 37 9.54 0.86 1.19
C LEU A 37 9.59 0.73 2.70
N SER A 38 8.58 0.10 3.29
CA SER A 38 8.53 -0.20 4.73
C SER A 38 7.95 -1.58 4.96
N GLN A 39 8.51 -2.29 5.93
CA GLN A 39 8.12 -3.63 6.35
C GLN A 39 7.92 -3.63 7.85
N TYR A 40 6.83 -4.22 8.31
CA TYR A 40 6.61 -4.44 9.73
C TYR A 40 5.57 -5.53 9.93
N ILE A 41 5.58 -6.12 11.13
CA ILE A 41 4.57 -7.09 11.56
C ILE A 41 3.45 -6.34 12.27
N GLU A 42 2.21 -6.52 11.81
CA GLU A 42 1.05 -6.10 12.57
C GLU A 42 0.67 -7.11 13.64
N THR A 43 0.91 -6.72 14.90
CA THR A 43 0.57 -7.53 16.06
C THR A 43 -0.91 -7.40 16.46
N SER A 44 -1.62 -6.40 15.94
CA SER A 44 -3.01 -6.10 16.30
C SER A 44 -3.98 -6.25 15.12
N SER A 45 -5.27 -6.40 15.41
CA SER A 45 -6.35 -6.29 14.42
C SER A 45 -6.65 -4.83 14.02
N SER A 46 -6.10 -3.86 14.75
CA SER A 46 -6.38 -2.44 14.57
C SER A 46 -5.54 -1.74 13.49
N TYR A 47 -4.46 -2.38 13.01
CA TYR A 47 -3.56 -1.89 11.96
C TYR A 47 -2.97 -0.51 12.25
N GLN A 48 -2.53 -0.25 13.49
CA GLN A 48 -2.08 1.09 13.88
C GLN A 48 -0.85 1.53 13.11
N ASN A 49 0.16 0.65 12.93
CA ASN A 49 1.35 1.02 12.18
C ASN A 49 1.02 1.36 10.72
N THR A 50 0.12 0.59 10.10
CA THR A 50 -0.37 0.87 8.75
C THR A 50 -1.13 2.17 8.68
N LYS A 51 -1.99 2.46 9.66
CA LYS A 51 -2.74 3.73 9.72
C LYS A 51 -1.81 4.92 9.90
N THR A 52 -0.81 4.81 10.75
CA THR A 52 0.20 5.85 10.97
C THR A 52 0.96 6.15 9.68
N LEU A 53 1.40 5.13 8.93
CA LEU A 53 2.08 5.35 7.66
C LEU A 53 1.17 5.93 6.59
N LEU A 54 -0.08 5.46 6.49
CA LEU A 54 -1.05 6.04 5.57
C LEU A 54 -1.36 7.50 5.90
N HIS A 55 -1.43 7.85 7.19
CA HIS A 55 -1.60 9.24 7.61
C HIS A 55 -0.35 10.08 7.30
N PHE A 56 0.85 9.53 7.50
CA PHE A 56 2.10 10.22 7.22
C PHE A 56 2.29 10.52 5.73
N TYR A 57 1.98 9.57 4.84
CA TYR A 57 2.10 9.76 3.39
C TYR A 57 0.91 10.46 2.76
N ASP A 58 -0.24 10.49 3.44
CA ASP A 58 -1.51 11.05 2.95
C ASP A 58 -1.83 10.68 1.50
N PRO A 59 -1.92 9.39 1.13
CA PRO A 59 -1.92 9.00 -0.28
C PRO A 59 -3.18 9.46 -1.02
N MET A 60 -3.02 9.93 -2.26
CA MET A 60 -4.15 10.19 -3.17
C MET A 60 -4.79 8.89 -3.69
N VAL A 61 -4.04 7.79 -3.71
CA VAL A 61 -4.49 6.46 -4.14
C VAL A 61 -3.86 5.39 -3.25
N ILE A 62 -4.69 4.47 -2.77
CA ILE A 62 -4.24 3.28 -2.04
C ILE A 62 -4.46 2.05 -2.92
N ILE A 63 -3.38 1.33 -3.21
CA ILE A 63 -3.37 0.12 -4.01
C ILE A 63 -3.29 -1.09 -3.07
N VAL A 64 -4.22 -2.04 -3.22
CA VAL A 64 -4.23 -3.26 -2.42
C VAL A 64 -4.37 -4.50 -3.29
N SER A 65 -3.98 -5.65 -2.74
CA SER A 65 -4.33 -6.94 -3.34
C SER A 65 -5.77 -7.35 -3.01
N PRO A 66 -6.51 -8.02 -3.92
CA PRO A 66 -7.89 -8.47 -3.67
C PRO A 66 -7.96 -9.55 -2.59
N ASN A 67 -6.89 -10.31 -2.42
CA ASN A 67 -6.88 -11.48 -1.56
C ASN A 67 -6.53 -11.07 -0.14
N LYS A 68 -7.39 -11.47 0.81
CA LYS A 68 -7.09 -11.43 2.23
C LYS A 68 -6.05 -12.53 2.53
N PHE A 69 -4.95 -12.14 3.17
CA PHE A 69 -3.98 -13.11 3.71
C PHE A 69 -3.90 -13.06 5.22
N ALA A 70 -4.47 -12.04 5.87
CA ALA A 70 -4.60 -12.02 7.32
C ALA A 70 -5.29 -13.31 7.85
N PRO A 71 -4.90 -13.80 9.05
CA PRO A 71 -5.52 -14.97 9.67
C PRO A 71 -7.05 -14.88 9.80
N ASP A 72 -7.70 -16.04 9.91
CA ASP A 72 -9.14 -16.12 10.12
C ASP A 72 -9.56 -15.35 11.39
N GLY A 73 -10.67 -14.60 11.29
CA GLY A 73 -11.12 -13.69 12.36
C GLY A 73 -10.41 -12.32 12.38
N MET A 74 -9.32 -12.12 11.63
CA MET A 74 -8.65 -10.82 11.51
C MET A 74 -9.14 -10.05 10.29
N VAL A 75 -9.19 -8.72 10.38
CA VAL A 75 -9.38 -7.83 9.23
C VAL A 75 -8.13 -7.89 8.35
N GLY A 76 -8.25 -7.85 7.02
CA GLY A 76 -7.11 -7.74 6.10
C GLY A 76 -6.87 -6.30 5.62
N VAL A 77 -5.70 -5.99 5.07
CA VAL A 77 -5.37 -4.62 4.57
C VAL A 77 -6.37 -4.06 3.56
N SER A 78 -6.96 -4.92 2.71
CA SER A 78 -7.99 -4.47 1.75
C SER A 78 -9.23 -3.95 2.46
N GLU A 79 -9.70 -4.67 3.48
CA GLU A 79 -10.87 -4.32 4.28
C GLU A 79 -10.59 -3.16 5.25
N LEU A 80 -9.37 -3.05 5.77
CA LEU A 80 -8.89 -1.89 6.50
C LEU A 80 -9.08 -0.61 5.68
N VAL A 81 -8.65 -0.62 4.42
CA VAL A 81 -8.79 0.53 3.52
C VAL A 81 -10.26 0.88 3.29
N ASP A 82 -11.12 -0.13 3.07
CA ASP A 82 -12.56 0.10 2.88
C ASP A 82 -13.21 0.76 4.11
N ARG A 83 -12.80 0.35 5.32
CA ARG A 83 -13.42 0.83 6.57
C ARG A 83 -12.94 2.21 7.00
N PHE A 84 -11.64 2.51 6.84
CA PHE A 84 -11.02 3.70 7.44
C PHE A 84 -10.57 4.75 6.43
N TYR A 85 -10.49 4.39 5.14
CA TYR A 85 -9.99 5.27 4.07
C TYR A 85 -10.95 5.33 2.88
N ALA A 86 -12.26 5.22 3.15
CA ALA A 86 -13.30 5.21 2.12
C ALA A 86 -13.36 6.47 1.25
N SER A 87 -12.84 7.61 1.74
CA SER A 87 -12.72 8.86 0.99
C SER A 87 -11.51 8.89 0.03
N ILE A 88 -10.54 7.98 0.22
CA ILE A 88 -9.35 7.87 -0.63
C ILE A 88 -9.62 6.86 -1.74
N LYS A 89 -9.13 7.14 -2.95
CA LYS A 89 -9.29 6.23 -4.08
C LYS A 89 -8.56 4.92 -3.80
N LYS A 90 -9.32 3.84 -3.63
CA LYS A 90 -8.80 2.47 -3.57
C LYS A 90 -8.71 1.88 -4.98
N ALA A 91 -7.56 1.30 -5.31
CA ALA A 91 -7.39 0.50 -6.52
C ALA A 91 -6.99 -0.93 -6.14
N VAL A 92 -7.68 -1.90 -6.73
CA VAL A 92 -7.44 -3.31 -6.48
C VAL A 92 -6.58 -3.85 -7.62
N MET A 93 -5.39 -4.36 -7.30
CA MET A 93 -4.48 -4.95 -8.27
C MET A 93 -4.22 -6.41 -7.92
N ALA A 94 -4.19 -7.28 -8.93
CA ALA A 94 -3.88 -8.69 -8.73
C ALA A 94 -2.53 -8.82 -8.01
N ARG A 95 -2.41 -9.82 -7.14
CA ARG A 95 -1.15 -10.09 -6.40
C ARG A 95 0.05 -10.29 -7.34
N ALA A 96 -0.17 -10.80 -8.55
CA ALA A 96 0.86 -10.92 -9.58
C ALA A 96 1.47 -9.56 -10.00
N CYS A 97 0.77 -8.44 -9.78
CA CYS A 97 1.33 -7.10 -10.00
C CYS A 97 2.33 -6.68 -8.92
N PHE A 98 2.40 -7.42 -7.83
CA PHE A 98 3.39 -7.26 -6.78
C PHE A 98 4.53 -8.29 -6.94
N ASP A 99 4.39 -9.31 -7.78
CA ASP A 99 5.35 -10.42 -7.91
C ASP A 99 6.64 -10.00 -8.64
N ASP A 100 7.78 -10.26 -7.99
CA ASP A 100 9.13 -9.90 -8.44
C ASP A 100 9.73 -10.93 -9.43
N THR A 101 9.08 -12.09 -9.61
CA THR A 101 9.63 -13.20 -10.41
C THR A 101 9.31 -13.13 -11.91
N LYS A 102 8.42 -12.23 -12.34
CA LYS A 102 8.04 -12.10 -13.76
C LYS A 102 8.49 -10.77 -14.33
N VAL A 103 9.64 -10.80 -15.02
CA VAL A 103 10.19 -9.69 -15.79
C VAL A 103 9.31 -9.42 -17.01
N ALA A 104 8.25 -8.63 -16.83
CA ALA A 104 7.58 -7.96 -17.94
C ALA A 104 8.33 -6.65 -18.24
N LEU A 105 8.73 -6.50 -19.51
CA LEU A 105 9.55 -5.40 -20.05
C LEU A 105 8.78 -4.07 -20.18
N ASN A 106 7.47 -4.03 -19.91
CA ASN A 106 6.58 -2.89 -20.16
C ASN A 106 5.93 -2.35 -18.88
N ASN A 107 6.61 -2.41 -17.74
CA ASN A 107 5.99 -2.06 -16.46
C ASN A 107 5.99 -0.55 -16.19
N SER A 108 4.82 -0.03 -15.81
CA SER A 108 4.71 1.34 -15.31
C SER A 108 5.54 1.52 -14.04
N VAL A 109 5.95 2.75 -13.72
CA VAL A 109 6.74 3.06 -12.51
C VAL A 109 6.06 2.50 -11.25
N LEU A 110 4.73 2.60 -11.16
CA LEU A 110 3.93 2.01 -10.09
C LEU A 110 4.10 0.49 -9.99
N GLN A 111 4.08 -0.24 -11.11
CA GLN A 111 4.32 -1.69 -11.08
C GLN A 111 5.75 -2.04 -10.63
N ARG A 112 6.74 -1.19 -10.93
CA ARG A 112 8.12 -1.37 -10.41
C ARG A 112 8.19 -1.10 -8.90
N CYS A 113 7.44 -0.12 -8.41
CA CYS A 113 7.34 0.16 -6.97
C CYS A 113 6.75 -1.01 -6.20
N PHE A 114 5.71 -1.65 -6.75
CA PHE A 114 5.06 -2.80 -6.11
C PHE A 114 5.85 -4.11 -6.20
N ARG A 115 6.81 -4.21 -7.14
CA ARG A 115 7.77 -5.32 -7.16
C ARG A 115 8.67 -5.31 -5.92
N GLY A 116 9.28 -4.16 -5.61
CA GLY A 116 10.10 -4.01 -4.40
C GLY A 116 9.32 -4.30 -3.11
N LEU A 117 7.99 -4.13 -3.13
CA LEU A 117 7.13 -4.43 -1.99
C LEU A 117 7.02 -5.92 -1.65
N VAL A 118 7.11 -6.82 -2.64
CA VAL A 118 7.06 -8.27 -2.37
C VAL A 118 8.39 -8.80 -1.91
N THR A 119 9.50 -8.28 -2.44
CA THR A 119 10.84 -8.59 -1.93
C THR A 119 10.89 -8.34 -0.42
N VAL A 120 10.22 -7.27 0.01
CA VAL A 120 10.08 -6.89 1.41
C VAL A 120 9.23 -7.93 2.15
N VAL A 121 7.97 -8.20 1.79
CA VAL A 121 7.07 -9.06 2.62
C VAL A 121 7.36 -10.57 2.59
N TYR A 122 8.21 -11.06 1.69
CA TYR A 122 8.39 -12.50 1.47
C TYR A 122 9.86 -12.97 1.54
N HIS A 123 10.78 -12.11 1.96
CA HIS A 123 12.15 -12.47 2.37
C HIS A 123 12.38 -12.09 3.82
#